data_AF-H0F6V0-F1
#
_entry.id   AF-H0F6V0-F1
#
_cell.length_a   1.000
_cell.length_b   1.000
_cell.length_c   1.000
_cell.angle_alpha   90.00
_cell.angle_beta   90.00
_cell.angle_gamma   90.00
#
_symmetry.space_group_name_H-M   'P 1'
#
loop_
_entity.id
_entity.type
_entity.pdbx_description
1 polymer ?
#
loop_
_entity_poly.entity_id
_entity_poly.type
_entity_poly.pdbx_seq_one_letter_code
_entity_poly.pdbx_strand_id
1 'polypeptide(L)'
;MNKYALVKDGVVANVVVWDGNEATWQAPAGHIAVIADEFVSIGWGFDGQKFSAPGPEISPPSDEEITAQKVALVQEHMDAAARALNYDSIANAITYADEPAVPKFQAEGLAFRAWRSLVWERCYEILEQVQNGERAIPSDEELIAELPALALPTA
;
A
#
# COMPACT_ATOMS: atom_id res chain seq x y z
N MET A 1 34.94 10.60 27.17
CA MET A 1 35.13 9.87 25.91
C MET A 1 33.89 10.09 25.08
N ASN A 2 34.04 10.51 23.82
CA ASN A 2 32.91 10.94 23.01
C ASN A 2 32.52 9.84 22.02
N LYS A 3 31.26 9.82 21.60
CA LYS A 3 30.85 9.01 20.45
C LYS A 3 31.28 9.73 19.17
N TYR A 4 31.85 8.98 18.25
CA TYR A 4 32.18 9.44 16.91
C TYR A 4 31.47 8.55 15.90
N ALA A 5 30.80 9.17 14.94
CA ALA A 5 30.32 8.51 13.74
C ALA A 5 31.46 8.44 12.72
N LEU A 6 31.72 7.23 12.22
CA LEU A 6 32.61 7.03 11.08
C LEU A 6 31.77 7.14 9.81
N VAL A 7 31.90 8.27 9.11
CA VAL A 7 31.14 8.55 7.90
C VAL A 7 31.98 8.18 6.68
N LYS A 8 31.41 7.41 5.77
CA LYS A 8 31.99 7.09 4.46
C LYS A 8 30.95 7.41 3.39
N ASP A 9 31.37 8.11 2.34
CA ASP A 9 30.50 8.50 1.21
C ASP A 9 29.19 9.20 1.65
N GLY A 10 29.25 10.00 2.73
CA GLY A 10 28.10 10.73 3.27
C GLY A 10 27.15 9.89 4.13
N VAL A 11 27.51 8.66 4.51
CA VAL A 11 26.69 7.78 5.37
C VAL A 11 27.50 7.29 6.57
N VAL A 12 26.88 7.25 7.75
CA VAL A 12 27.45 6.68 8.97
C VAL A 12 27.61 5.18 8.79
N ALA A 13 28.84 4.73 8.62
CA ALA A 13 29.20 3.32 8.45
C ALA A 13 29.41 2.61 9.80
N ASN A 14 29.81 3.35 10.84
CA ASN A 14 30.00 2.81 12.19
C ASN A 14 29.89 3.93 13.24
N VAL A 15 29.66 3.56 14.50
CA VAL A 15 29.73 4.47 15.66
C VAL A 15 30.71 3.90 16.67
N VAL A 16 31.72 4.68 17.03
CA VAL A 16 32.80 4.28 17.94
C VAL A 16 32.87 5.21 19.14
N VAL A 17 33.38 4.71 20.26
CA VAL A 17 33.72 5.55 21.43
C VAL A 17 35.21 5.83 21.38
N TRP A 18 35.58 7.10 21.26
CA TRP A 18 36.97 7.52 21.04
C TRP A 18 37.31 8.78 21.84
N ASP A 19 38.59 8.95 22.16
CA ASP A 19 39.12 10.10 22.91
C ASP A 19 39.53 11.28 22.00
N GLY A 20 39.55 11.09 20.68
CA GLY A 20 39.97 12.09 19.70
C GLY A 20 41.49 12.16 19.50
N ASN A 21 42.25 11.21 20.05
CA ASN A 21 43.70 11.21 19.93
C ASN A 21 44.17 10.52 18.63
N GLU A 22 44.50 11.32 17.63
CA GLU A 22 44.95 10.82 16.31
C GLU A 22 46.34 10.15 16.32
N ALA A 23 47.09 10.26 17.41
CA ALA A 23 48.36 9.55 17.58
C ALA A 23 48.17 8.10 18.01
N THR A 24 47.03 7.76 18.63
CA THR A 24 46.73 6.40 19.12
C THR A 24 45.81 5.64 18.17
N TRP A 25 44.96 6.36 17.44
CA TRP A 25 44.06 5.74 16.47
C TRP A 25 43.66 6.74 15.39
N GLN A 26 43.52 6.25 14.16
CA GLN A 26 43.01 7.02 13.03
C GLN A 26 41.84 6.28 12.39
N ALA A 27 40.90 7.05 11.84
CA ALA A 27 39.79 6.47 11.10
C ALA A 27 40.32 5.64 9.92
N PRO A 28 39.67 4.51 9.58
CA PRO A 28 40.04 3.74 8.41
C PRO A 28 40.02 4.60 7.13
N ALA A 29 40.86 4.27 6.16
CA ALA A 29 40.92 5.00 4.89
C ALA A 29 39.52 5.19 4.26
N GLY A 30 39.24 6.42 3.81
CA GLY A 30 37.95 6.80 3.23
C GLY A 30 36.84 7.11 4.25
N HIS A 31 37.12 7.05 5.56
CA HIS A 31 36.19 7.49 6.60
C HIS A 31 36.63 8.81 7.21
N ILE A 32 35.64 9.62 7.61
CA ILE A 32 35.84 10.75 8.51
C ILE A 32 35.24 10.42 9.88
N ALA A 33 35.94 10.73 10.96
CA ALA A 33 35.40 10.62 12.30
C ALA A 33 34.78 11.95 12.71
N VAL A 34 33.47 11.96 12.91
CA VAL A 34 32.70 13.16 13.27
C VAL A 34 32.08 12.94 14.65
N ILE A 35 32.20 13.93 15.55
CA ILE A 35 31.56 13.86 16.87
C ILE A 35 30.06 13.67 16.67
N ALA A 36 29.52 12.62 17.28
CA ALA A 36 28.13 12.24 17.20
C ALA A 36 27.42 12.49 18.54
N ASP A 37 26.18 12.97 18.47
CA ASP A 37 25.30 12.94 19.64
C ASP A 37 24.86 11.50 19.96
N GLU A 38 24.08 11.32 21.03
CA GLU A 38 23.65 9.98 21.45
C GLU A 38 22.69 9.27 20.49
N PHE A 39 22.04 9.99 19.58
CA PHE A 39 20.97 9.49 18.72
C PHE A 39 21.46 9.10 17.31
N VAL A 40 22.64 9.56 16.90
CA VAL A 40 23.25 9.14 15.63
C VAL A 40 23.53 7.64 15.64
N SER A 41 23.00 6.95 14.64
CA SER A 41 23.17 5.51 14.44
C SER A 41 23.74 5.21 13.06
N ILE A 42 24.18 3.97 12.88
CA ILE A 42 24.65 3.46 11.59
C ILE A 42 23.51 3.59 10.55
N GLY A 43 23.86 3.99 9.32
CA GLY A 43 22.91 4.22 8.22
C GLY A 43 22.39 5.66 8.11
N TRP A 44 22.69 6.54 9.07
CA TRP A 44 22.36 7.97 8.97
C TRP A 44 23.17 8.66 7.88
N GLY A 45 22.55 9.57 7.14
CA GLY A 45 23.25 10.48 6.24
C GLY A 45 24.02 11.55 7.00
N PHE A 46 25.09 12.07 6.41
CA PHE A 46 25.85 13.22 6.91
C PHE A 46 26.23 14.14 5.75
N ASP A 47 25.75 15.38 5.80
CA ASP A 47 25.93 16.40 4.74
C ASP A 47 27.18 17.27 4.91
N GLY A 48 28.05 16.93 5.86
CA GLY A 48 29.22 17.74 6.26
C GLY A 48 28.97 18.62 7.48
N GLN A 49 27.71 18.82 7.89
CA GLN A 49 27.34 19.63 9.06
C GLN A 49 26.36 18.92 9.98
N LYS A 50 25.42 18.15 9.43
CA LYS A 50 24.28 17.58 10.14
C LYS A 50 24.09 16.11 9.78
N PHE A 51 23.73 15.33 10.80
CA PHE A 51 23.26 13.97 10.62
C PHE A 51 21.75 13.95 10.31
N SER A 52 21.36 13.14 9.34
CA SER A 52 19.97 12.86 9.01
C SER A 52 19.72 11.36 9.18
N ALA A 53 18.63 11.00 9.87
CA ALA A 53 18.19 9.61 9.84
C ALA A 53 18.00 9.18 8.38
N PRO A 54 18.32 7.93 8.01
CA PRO A 54 17.82 7.41 6.75
C PRO A 54 16.30 7.64 6.78
N GLY A 55 15.76 8.27 5.73
CA GLY A 55 14.32 8.48 5.63
C GLY A 55 13.58 7.15 5.84
N PRO A 56 12.29 7.15 6.22
CA PRO A 56 11.55 5.90 6.33
C PRO A 56 11.75 5.13 5.02
N GLU A 57 12.39 3.96 5.09
CA GLU A 57 12.50 3.09 3.94
C GLU A 57 11.07 2.82 3.49
N ILE A 58 10.68 3.30 2.30
CA ILE A 58 9.45 2.88 1.66
C ILE A 58 9.67 1.41 1.30
N SER A 59 9.42 0.54 2.28
CA SER A 59 9.35 -0.89 2.02
C SER A 59 8.25 -1.10 0.98
N PRO A 60 8.43 -2.03 0.01
CA PRO A 60 7.35 -2.38 -0.88
C PRO A 60 6.12 -2.78 -0.04
N PRO A 61 4.90 -2.44 -0.50
CA PRO A 61 3.69 -2.76 0.24
C PRO A 61 3.63 -4.27 0.51
N SER A 62 3.24 -4.62 1.72
CA SER A 62 2.98 -6.00 2.13
C SER A 62 1.80 -6.59 1.35
N ASP A 63 1.72 -7.92 1.30
CA ASP A 63 0.61 -8.63 0.64
C ASP A 63 -0.77 -8.25 1.23
N GLU A 64 -0.82 -7.94 2.53
CA GLU A 64 -2.02 -7.47 3.21
C GLU A 64 -2.42 -6.07 2.72
N GLU A 65 -1.46 -5.15 2.58
CA GLU A 65 -1.70 -3.81 2.06
C GLU A 65 -2.16 -3.84 0.60
N ILE A 66 -1.56 -4.69 -0.22
CA ILE A 66 -1.99 -4.89 -1.62
C ILE A 66 -3.42 -5.44 -1.64
N THR A 67 -3.72 -6.45 -0.82
CA THR A 67 -5.07 -7.02 -0.74
C THR A 67 -6.10 -5.97 -0.31
N ALA A 68 -5.80 -5.19 0.73
CA ALA A 68 -6.67 -4.12 1.21
C ALA A 68 -6.90 -3.05 0.13
N GLN A 69 -5.86 -2.68 -0.62
CA GLN A 69 -5.97 -1.76 -1.74
C GLN A 69 -6.89 -2.30 -2.84
N LYS A 70 -6.74 -3.57 -3.25
CA LYS A 70 -7.58 -4.18 -4.29
C LYS A 70 -9.04 -4.32 -3.85
N VAL A 71 -9.28 -4.68 -2.60
CA VAL A 71 -10.65 -4.74 -2.04
C VAL A 71 -11.29 -3.35 -2.07
N ALA A 72 -10.57 -2.31 -1.64
CA ALA A 72 -11.08 -0.94 -1.66
C ALA A 72 -11.39 -0.46 -3.09
N LEU A 73 -10.52 -0.77 -4.05
CA LEU A 73 -10.72 -0.44 -5.47
C LEU A 73 -11.99 -1.09 -6.04
N VAL A 74 -12.18 -2.40 -5.81
CA VAL A 74 -13.35 -3.14 -6.31
C VAL A 74 -14.64 -2.66 -5.63
N GLN A 75 -14.59 -2.36 -4.34
CA GLN A 75 -15.72 -1.80 -3.61
C GLN A 75 -16.13 -0.43 -4.19
N GLU A 76 -15.16 0.46 -4.44
CA GLU A 76 -15.42 1.77 -5.04
C GLU A 76 -15.98 1.66 -6.46
N HIS A 77 -15.50 0.71 -7.28
CA HIS A 77 -16.06 0.46 -8.60
C HIS A 77 -17.55 0.10 -8.54
N MET A 78 -17.93 -0.80 -7.62
CA MET A 78 -19.32 -1.18 -7.42
C MET A 78 -20.18 -0.04 -6.87
N ASP A 79 -19.65 0.73 -5.91
CA ASP A 79 -20.37 1.87 -5.34
C ASP A 79 -20.55 3.00 -6.36
N ALA A 80 -19.56 3.25 -7.23
CA ALA A 80 -19.68 4.21 -8.31
C ALA A 80 -20.80 3.84 -9.31
N ALA A 81 -20.95 2.55 -9.64
CA ALA A 81 -22.03 2.08 -10.49
C ALA A 81 -23.41 2.28 -9.84
N ALA A 82 -23.53 2.09 -8.52
CA ALA A 82 -24.75 2.38 -7.78
C ALA A 82 -25.05 3.89 -7.71
N ARG A 83 -24.03 4.72 -7.48
CA ARG A 83 -24.15 6.19 -7.46
C ARG A 83 -24.59 6.76 -8.80
N ALA A 84 -24.23 6.13 -9.92
CA ALA A 84 -24.73 6.52 -11.25
C ALA A 84 -26.26 6.42 -11.38
N LEU A 85 -26.92 5.65 -10.50
CA LEU A 85 -28.38 5.54 -10.38
C LEU A 85 -28.96 6.30 -9.18
N ASN A 86 -28.16 7.14 -8.50
CA ASN A 86 -28.51 7.93 -7.32
C ASN A 86 -28.73 7.12 -6.02
N TYR A 87 -28.11 5.95 -5.90
CA TYR A 87 -27.95 5.28 -4.60
C TYR A 87 -26.73 5.82 -3.87
N ASP A 88 -26.69 5.70 -2.54
CA ASP A 88 -25.51 6.11 -1.76
C ASP A 88 -24.32 5.16 -1.98
N SER A 89 -24.60 3.86 -2.11
CA SER A 89 -23.64 2.76 -2.27
C SER A 89 -24.33 1.52 -2.86
N ILE A 90 -23.57 0.51 -3.26
CA ILE A 90 -24.13 -0.78 -3.67
C ILE A 90 -24.90 -1.44 -2.53
N ALA A 91 -24.46 -1.25 -1.28
CA ALA A 91 -25.16 -1.78 -0.12
C ALA A 91 -26.56 -1.18 0.01
N ASN A 92 -26.71 0.13 -0.22
CA ASN A 92 -28.01 0.81 -0.24
C ASN A 92 -28.90 0.32 -1.39
N ALA A 93 -28.36 0.14 -2.61
CA ALA A 93 -29.14 -0.42 -3.72
C ALA A 93 -29.68 -1.84 -3.41
N ILE A 94 -28.84 -2.68 -2.80
CA ILE A 94 -29.18 -4.07 -2.44
C ILE A 94 -30.30 -4.16 -1.39
N THR A 95 -30.48 -3.16 -0.52
CA THR A 95 -31.55 -3.22 0.49
C THR A 95 -32.94 -3.23 -0.13
N TYR A 96 -33.10 -2.76 -1.37
CA TYR A 96 -34.39 -2.75 -2.07
C TYR A 96 -34.78 -4.08 -2.72
N ALA A 97 -33.87 -5.06 -2.82
CA ALA A 97 -34.11 -6.26 -3.62
C ALA A 97 -35.32 -7.11 -3.15
N ASP A 98 -35.73 -6.96 -1.90
CA ASP A 98 -36.87 -7.68 -1.31
C ASP A 98 -38.09 -6.75 -1.02
N GLU A 99 -38.10 -5.52 -1.56
CA GLU A 99 -39.17 -4.52 -1.38
C GLU A 99 -40.08 -4.45 -2.62
N PRO A 100 -41.29 -5.05 -2.60
CA PRO A 100 -42.14 -5.13 -3.78
C PRO A 100 -42.97 -3.87 -4.06
N ALA A 101 -43.02 -2.87 -3.15
CA ALA A 101 -43.88 -1.70 -3.32
C ALA A 101 -43.53 -0.88 -4.57
N VAL A 102 -42.28 -0.90 -5.02
CA VAL A 102 -41.82 -0.22 -6.23
C VAL A 102 -40.98 -1.18 -7.09
N PRO A 103 -41.57 -1.80 -8.13
CA PRO A 103 -40.91 -2.84 -8.94
C PRO A 103 -39.56 -2.45 -9.53
N LYS A 104 -39.39 -1.16 -9.89
CA LYS A 104 -38.13 -0.63 -10.39
C LYS A 104 -36.97 -0.85 -9.39
N PHE A 105 -37.15 -0.39 -8.15
CA PHE A 105 -36.09 -0.48 -7.13
C PHE A 105 -35.83 -1.92 -6.70
N GLN A 106 -36.87 -2.75 -6.70
CA GLN A 106 -36.71 -4.18 -6.46
C GLN A 106 -35.82 -4.84 -7.52
N ALA A 107 -36.12 -4.58 -8.80
CA ALA A 107 -35.40 -5.16 -9.92
C ALA A 107 -33.95 -4.66 -9.97
N GLU A 108 -33.71 -3.37 -9.73
CA GLU A 108 -32.36 -2.80 -9.60
C GLU A 108 -31.60 -3.41 -8.41
N GLY A 109 -32.22 -3.53 -7.24
CA GLY A 109 -31.61 -4.13 -6.05
C GLY A 109 -31.24 -5.60 -6.24
N LEU A 110 -32.08 -6.38 -6.93
CA LEU A 110 -31.77 -7.76 -7.31
C LEU A 110 -30.58 -7.85 -8.27
N ALA A 111 -30.52 -6.96 -9.26
CA ALA A 111 -29.40 -6.89 -10.20
C ALA A 111 -28.07 -6.56 -9.49
N PHE A 112 -28.06 -5.54 -8.61
CA PHE A 112 -26.87 -5.20 -7.83
C PHE A 112 -26.47 -6.32 -6.86
N ARG A 113 -27.43 -7.02 -6.25
CA ARG A 113 -27.16 -8.15 -5.35
C ARG A 113 -26.46 -9.28 -6.08
N ALA A 114 -26.96 -9.65 -7.26
CA ALA A 114 -26.36 -10.69 -8.11
C ALA A 114 -24.98 -10.25 -8.63
N TRP A 115 -24.88 -9.02 -9.15
CA TRP A 115 -23.63 -8.49 -9.70
C TRP A 115 -22.51 -8.45 -8.66
N ARG A 116 -22.79 -7.99 -7.44
CA ARG A 116 -21.82 -7.98 -6.33
C ARG A 116 -21.23 -9.36 -6.06
N SER A 117 -22.07 -10.40 -6.07
CA SER A 117 -21.62 -11.78 -5.86
C SER A 117 -20.66 -12.23 -6.95
N LEU A 118 -20.98 -11.97 -8.22
CA LEU A 118 -20.14 -12.35 -9.36
C LEU A 118 -18.82 -11.57 -9.41
N VAL A 119 -18.85 -10.29 -9.04
CA VAL A 119 -17.64 -9.45 -8.93
C VAL A 119 -16.67 -10.04 -7.90
N TRP A 120 -17.16 -10.39 -6.71
CA TRP A 120 -16.29 -10.97 -5.68
C TRP A 120 -15.82 -12.38 -6.02
N GLU A 121 -16.68 -13.21 -6.61
CA GLU A 121 -16.27 -14.52 -7.16
C GLU A 121 -15.10 -14.37 -8.12
N ARG A 122 -15.19 -13.45 -9.09
CA ARG A 122 -14.11 -13.17 -10.03
C ARG A 122 -12.82 -12.70 -9.34
N CYS A 123 -12.93 -11.86 -8.32
CA CYS A 123 -11.77 -11.41 -7.54
C CYS A 123 -11.07 -12.58 -6.83
N TYR A 124 -11.82 -13.54 -6.29
CA TYR A 124 -11.25 -14.72 -5.64
C TYR A 124 -10.58 -15.68 -6.62
N GLU A 125 -11.14 -15.87 -7.82
CA GLU A 125 -10.47 -16.64 -8.89
C GLU A 125 -9.11 -16.04 -9.25
N ILE A 126 -9.05 -14.71 -9.40
CA ILE A 126 -7.80 -14.00 -9.71
C ILE A 126 -6.81 -14.14 -8.55
N LEU A 127 -7.28 -13.99 -7.31
CA LEU A 127 -6.44 -14.14 -6.12
C LEU A 127 -5.84 -15.56 -6.02
N GLU A 128 -6.64 -16.59 -6.30
CA GLU A 128 -6.17 -17.98 -6.31
C GLU A 128 -5.06 -18.19 -7.36
N GLN A 129 -5.25 -17.69 -8.58
CA GLN A 129 -4.24 -17.78 -9.64
C GLN A 129 -2.93 -17.06 -9.26
N VAL A 130 -3.03 -15.91 -8.57
CA VAL A 130 -1.86 -15.18 -8.06
C VAL A 130 -1.15 -15.99 -6.97
N GLN A 131 -1.90 -16.54 -6.00
CA GLN A 131 -1.34 -17.33 -4.90
C GLN A 131 -0.70 -18.64 -5.37
N ASN A 132 -1.23 -19.24 -6.44
CA ASN A 132 -0.66 -20.42 -7.09
C ASN A 132 0.53 -20.09 -8.02
N GLY A 133 0.85 -18.80 -8.23
CA GLY A 133 1.92 -18.36 -9.11
C GLY A 133 1.61 -18.52 -10.60
N GLU A 134 0.35 -18.73 -10.97
CA GLU A 134 -0.12 -18.88 -12.35
C GLU A 134 -0.14 -17.54 -13.10
N ARG A 135 -0.27 -16.44 -12.34
CA ARG A 135 -0.23 -15.07 -12.87
C ARG A 135 0.39 -14.09 -11.88
N ALA A 136 0.84 -12.95 -12.39
CA ALA A 136 1.23 -11.81 -11.55
C ALA A 136 -0.02 -11.09 -11.00
N ILE A 137 0.18 -10.33 -9.91
CA ILE A 137 -0.85 -9.43 -9.36
C ILE A 137 -1.27 -8.44 -10.47
N PRO A 138 -2.57 -8.36 -10.81
CA PRO A 138 -3.02 -7.42 -11.84
C PRO A 138 -2.84 -5.97 -11.39
N SER A 139 -2.63 -5.07 -12.36
CA SER A 139 -2.79 -3.63 -12.14
C SER A 139 -4.25 -3.28 -11.78
N ASP A 140 -4.48 -2.06 -11.32
CA ASP A 140 -5.83 -1.59 -10.98
C ASP A 140 -6.76 -1.58 -12.20
N GLU A 141 -6.23 -1.15 -13.36
CA GLU A 141 -6.97 -1.08 -14.62
C GLU A 141 -7.33 -2.46 -15.16
N GLU A 142 -6.39 -3.41 -15.12
CA GLU A 142 -6.63 -4.80 -15.54
C GLU A 142 -7.65 -5.47 -14.64
N LEU A 143 -7.54 -5.30 -13.31
CA LEU A 143 -8.49 -5.89 -12.37
C LEU A 143 -9.91 -5.43 -12.68
N ILE A 144 -10.12 -4.12 -12.82
CA ILE A 144 -11.44 -3.55 -13.14
C ILE A 144 -11.94 -4.00 -14.51
N ALA A 145 -11.08 -4.10 -15.52
CA ALA A 145 -11.46 -4.55 -16.85
C ALA A 145 -11.87 -6.04 -16.91
N GLU A 146 -11.34 -6.86 -15.99
CA GLU A 146 -11.68 -8.28 -15.88
C GLU A 146 -12.98 -8.54 -15.07
N LEU A 147 -13.54 -7.53 -14.40
CA LEU A 147 -14.77 -7.70 -13.62
C LEU A 147 -16.00 -7.89 -14.51
N PRO A 148 -16.99 -8.70 -14.07
CA PRO A 148 -18.26 -8.81 -14.77
C PRO A 148 -18.94 -7.45 -14.95
N ALA A 149 -19.60 -7.23 -16.10
CA ALA A 149 -20.38 -6.03 -16.32
C ALA A 149 -21.72 -6.06 -15.56
N LEU A 150 -22.14 -4.91 -15.02
CA LEU A 150 -23.46 -4.76 -14.40
C LEU A 150 -24.56 -4.84 -15.48
N ALA A 151 -25.46 -5.81 -15.33
CA ALA A 151 -26.66 -5.94 -16.17
C ALA A 151 -27.89 -5.44 -15.40
N LEU A 152 -28.40 -4.26 -15.77
CA LEU A 152 -29.62 -3.71 -15.19
C LEU A 152 -30.86 -4.18 -15.98
N PRO A 153 -32.00 -4.41 -15.30
CA PRO A 153 -33.25 -4.70 -15.98
C PRO A 153 -33.66 -3.51 -16.85
N THR A 154 -34.16 -3.78 -18.06
CA THR A 154 -34.74 -2.74 -18.92
C THR A 154 -36.08 -2.30 -18.32
N ALA A 155 -36.32 -0.98 -18.30
CA ALA A 155 -37.56 -0.37 -17.81
C ALA A 155 -38.80 -0.78 -18.61
#